data_AF-A0A5B8M4Z8-F1
#
_entry.id   AF-A0A5B8M4Z8-F1
#
_cell.length_a   1.000
_cell.length_b   1.000
_cell.length_c   1.000
_cell.angle_alpha   90.00
_cell.angle_beta   90.00
_cell.angle_gamma   90.00
#
_symmetry.space_group_name_H-M   'P 1'
#
loop_
_entity.id
_entity.type
_entity.pdbx_description
1 polymer ?
#
loop_
_entity_poly.entity_id
_entity_poly.type
_entity_poly.pdbx_seq_one_letter_code
_entity_poly.pdbx_strand_id
1 'polypeptide(L)'
;MTDMLPGLAEFEPPQPVEKLSPGVRLTGRRRDEIERGRHPATHQVLRRALDPDDEATCGDCAHLWRKNAGNGHWWKCDLASTRGTDGPDVVKRWPACKLFTPKEDA
;
A
#
# COMPACT_ATOMS: atom_id res chain seq x y z
N MET A 1 8.82 -37.14 54.39
CA MET A 1 8.93 -37.45 52.96
C MET A 1 7.64 -36.98 52.30
N THR A 2 7.64 -35.77 51.77
CA THR A 2 6.59 -35.33 50.84
C THR A 2 7.30 -34.51 49.77
N ASP A 3 7.47 -35.16 48.62
CA ASP A 3 8.08 -34.64 47.41
C ASP A 3 7.44 -33.32 46.98
N MET A 4 8.28 -32.29 46.79
CA MET A 4 7.96 -31.16 45.94
C MET A 4 8.13 -31.62 44.49
N LEU A 5 7.05 -31.63 43.71
CA LEU A 5 7.11 -31.76 42.25
C LEU A 5 7.33 -30.36 41.64
N PRO A 6 8.51 -30.04 41.08
CA PRO A 6 8.70 -28.81 40.34
C PRO A 6 8.29 -29.03 38.88
N GLY A 7 7.62 -28.05 38.27
CA GLY A 7 7.56 -27.98 36.80
C GLY A 7 6.20 -28.11 36.13
N LEU A 8 5.12 -27.62 36.74
CA LEU A 8 4.02 -27.10 35.93
C LEU A 8 4.41 -25.68 35.53
N ALA A 9 5.15 -25.57 34.42
CA ALA A 9 5.36 -24.30 33.75
C ALA A 9 3.98 -23.66 33.55
N GLU A 10 3.79 -22.49 34.16
CA GLU A 10 2.60 -21.67 33.99
C GLU A 10 2.45 -21.42 32.48
N PHE A 11 1.48 -22.11 31.86
CA PHE A 11 1.10 -21.84 30.49
C PHE A 11 0.40 -20.49 30.49
N GLU A 12 1.18 -19.42 30.38
CA GLU A 12 0.64 -18.07 30.25
C GLU A 12 -0.26 -18.08 29.01
N PRO A 13 -1.57 -17.82 29.17
CA PRO A 13 -2.47 -17.82 28.04
C PRO A 13 -1.97 -16.78 27.03
N PRO A 14 -1.96 -17.10 25.72
CA PRO A 14 -1.47 -16.16 24.72
C PRO A 14 -2.22 -14.85 24.88
N GLN A 15 -1.48 -13.79 25.20
CA GLN A 15 -2.02 -12.46 25.34
C GLN A 15 -2.83 -12.14 24.08
N PRO A 16 -4.06 -11.63 24.20
CA PRO A 16 -4.89 -11.34 23.03
C PRO A 16 -4.16 -10.33 22.15
N VAL A 17 -3.67 -10.79 21.00
CA VAL A 17 -3.02 -9.92 20.02
C VAL A 17 -4.05 -8.92 19.53
N GLU A 18 -3.83 -7.65 19.87
CA GLU A 18 -4.72 -6.56 19.47
C GLU A 18 -4.74 -6.48 17.94
N LYS A 19 -5.86 -6.88 17.34
CA LYS A 19 -5.98 -6.95 15.89
C LYS A 19 -6.09 -5.53 15.35
N LEU A 20 -5.06 -5.08 14.65
CA LEU A 20 -5.09 -3.80 13.92
C LEU A 20 -6.33 -3.71 13.02
N SER A 21 -6.92 -2.51 12.97
CA SER A 21 -8.07 -2.26 12.10
C SER A 21 -7.70 -2.48 10.62
N PRO A 22 -8.66 -2.88 9.76
CA PRO A 22 -8.39 -3.13 8.34
C PRO A 22 -7.71 -1.96 7.63
N GLY A 23 -8.09 -0.72 7.96
CA GLY A 23 -7.50 0.48 7.38
C GLY A 23 -6.04 0.71 7.78
N VAL A 24 -5.70 0.43 9.05
CA VAL A 24 -4.32 0.50 9.53
C VAL A 24 -3.47 -0.55 8.84
N ARG A 25 -3.96 -1.79 8.73
CA ARG A 25 -3.27 -2.88 8.01
C ARG A 25 -3.04 -2.54 6.53
N LEU A 26 -4.04 -1.99 5.86
CA LEU A 26 -3.93 -1.58 4.46
C LEU A 26 -2.90 -0.46 4.29
N THR A 27 -2.89 0.52 5.20
CA THR A 27 -1.94 1.63 5.19
C THR A 27 -0.52 1.13 5.41
N GLY A 28 -0.32 0.23 6.39
CA GLY A 28 0.96 -0.43 6.65
C GLY A 28 1.47 -1.17 5.41
N ARG A 29 0.66 -2.07 4.84
CA ARG A 29 1.03 -2.82 3.63
C ARG A 29 1.45 -1.91 2.47
N ARG A 30 0.74 -0.80 2.26
CA ARG A 30 1.07 0.18 1.20
C ARG A 30 2.40 0.88 1.46
N ARG A 31 2.70 1.19 2.72
CA ARG A 31 4.01 1.76 3.11
C ARG A 31 5.12 0.74 2.85
N ASP A 32 4.94 -0.50 3.25
CA ASP A 32 5.93 -1.56 3.06
C ASP A 32 6.26 -1.79 1.58
N GLU A 33 5.25 -1.75 0.69
CA GLU A 33 5.50 -1.83 -0.76
C GLU A 33 6.35 -0.66 -1.25
N ILE A 34 6.05 0.56 -0.82
CA ILE A 34 6.79 1.77 -1.20
C ILE A 34 8.24 1.74 -0.68
N GLU A 35 8.46 1.24 0.53
CA GLU A 35 9.79 1.03 1.12
C GLU A 35 10.59 -0.03 0.37
N ARG A 36 9.93 -1.08 -0.14
CA ARG A 36 10.52 -2.10 -1.03
C ARG A 36 10.74 -1.63 -2.46
N GLY A 37 10.50 -0.36 -2.77
CA GLY A 37 10.67 0.19 -4.12
C GLY A 37 9.58 -0.28 -5.10
N ARG A 38 8.40 -0.70 -4.62
CA ARG A 38 7.26 -1.12 -5.44
C ARG A 38 6.04 -0.22 -5.26
N HIS A 39 5.33 -0.02 -6.36
CA HIS A 39 4.12 0.79 -6.36
C HIS A 39 2.93 0.01 -5.77
N PRO A 40 2.18 0.53 -4.78
CA PRO A 40 1.14 -0.26 -4.11
C PRO A 40 -0.06 -0.63 -4.98
N ALA A 41 -0.29 0.08 -6.09
CA ALA A 41 -1.43 -0.20 -6.97
C ALA A 41 -1.06 -1.08 -8.17
N THR A 42 0.12 -0.87 -8.76
CA THR A 42 0.55 -1.51 -10.02
C THR A 42 1.59 -2.61 -9.79
N HIS A 43 2.14 -2.70 -8.58
CA HIS A 43 3.25 -3.58 -8.18
C HIS A 43 4.52 -3.42 -9.01
N GLN A 44 4.60 -2.36 -9.82
CA GLN A 44 5.77 -2.05 -10.63
C GLN A 44 6.85 -1.37 -9.79
N VAL A 45 8.08 -1.44 -10.26
CA VAL A 45 9.23 -0.75 -9.65
C VAL A 45 8.97 0.77 -9.64
N LEU A 46 9.27 1.42 -8.52
CA LEU A 46 9.22 2.87 -8.37
C LEU A 46 10.38 3.52 -9.12
N ARG A 47 10.14 4.68 -9.74
CA ARG A 47 11.18 5.44 -10.44
C ARG A 47 12.30 5.88 -9.49
N ARG A 48 11.94 6.37 -8.31
CA ARG A 48 12.90 6.70 -7.25
C ARG A 48 13.79 5.55 -6.75
N ALA A 49 13.41 4.30 -7.05
CA ALA A 49 14.25 3.14 -6.73
C ALA A 49 15.31 2.87 -7.81
N LEU A 50 15.13 3.42 -9.01
CA LEU A 50 16.07 3.39 -10.14
C LEU A 50 16.93 4.67 -10.17
N ASP A 51 16.32 5.81 -9.86
CA ASP A 51 16.94 7.13 -9.81
C ASP A 51 16.48 7.86 -8.53
N PRO A 52 17.27 7.88 -7.45
CA PRO A 52 16.88 8.48 -6.17
C PRO A 52 16.49 9.96 -6.23
N ASP A 53 16.94 10.69 -7.25
CA ASP A 53 16.63 12.11 -7.44
C ASP A 53 15.31 12.33 -8.21
N ASP A 54 14.64 11.26 -8.64
CA ASP A 54 13.34 11.32 -9.31
C ASP A 54 12.21 11.60 -8.30
N GLU A 55 11.70 12.83 -8.32
CA GLU A 55 10.61 13.29 -7.46
C GLU A 55 9.21 13.10 -8.07
N ALA A 56 9.08 12.47 -9.25
CA ALA A 56 7.78 12.35 -9.92
C ALA A 56 6.78 11.55 -9.07
N THR A 57 5.53 12.01 -9.05
CA THR A 57 4.46 11.37 -8.29
C THR A 57 3.35 10.85 -9.20
N CYS A 58 2.47 10.02 -8.64
CA CYS A 58 1.24 9.64 -9.33
C CYS A 58 0.36 10.85 -9.64
N GLY A 59 0.47 11.95 -8.89
CA GLY A 59 -0.22 13.22 -9.13
C GLY A 59 0.06 13.81 -10.50
N ASP A 60 1.27 13.59 -11.00
CA ASP A 60 1.82 14.18 -12.23
C ASP A 60 1.69 13.23 -13.43
N CYS A 61 1.12 12.04 -13.20
CA CYS A 61 1.02 10.99 -14.21
C CYS A 61 -0.27 11.10 -15.04
N ALA A 62 -0.18 11.03 -16.37
CA ALA A 62 -1.30 11.08 -17.31
C ALA A 62 -2.32 9.95 -17.09
N HIS A 63 -1.85 8.82 -16.57
CA HIS A 63 -2.63 7.63 -16.23
C HIS A 63 -3.53 7.80 -14.99
N LEU A 64 -3.35 8.89 -14.22
CA LEU A 64 -4.15 9.16 -13.04
C LEU A 64 -5.49 9.81 -13.40
N TRP A 65 -6.58 9.11 -13.13
CA TRP A 65 -7.94 9.61 -13.35
C TRP A 65 -8.76 9.63 -12.06
N ARG A 66 -9.79 10.48 -12.02
CA ARG A 66 -10.71 10.61 -10.88
C ARG A 66 -11.97 9.78 -11.13
N LYS A 67 -12.22 8.78 -10.31
CA LYS A 67 -13.50 8.10 -10.24
C LYS A 67 -14.46 8.87 -9.36
N ASN A 68 -15.64 9.18 -9.90
CA ASN A 68 -16.77 9.72 -9.15
C ASN A 68 -17.85 8.63 -9.06
N ALA A 69 -18.27 8.26 -7.84
CA ALA A 69 -19.40 7.35 -7.66
C ALA A 69 -20.18 7.74 -6.39
N GLY A 70 -21.47 8.00 -6.55
CA GLY A 70 -22.28 8.62 -5.51
C GLY A 70 -21.64 9.95 -5.04
N ASN A 71 -21.50 10.11 -3.73
CA ASN A 71 -20.84 11.27 -3.11
C ASN A 71 -19.33 11.09 -2.92
N GLY A 72 -18.76 9.99 -3.42
CA GLY A 72 -17.36 9.65 -3.22
C GLY A 72 -16.49 9.96 -4.43
N HIS A 73 -15.22 10.27 -4.15
CA HIS A 73 -14.19 10.53 -5.14
C HIS A 73 -12.93 9.74 -4.81
N TRP A 74 -12.42 8.99 -5.78
CA TRP A 74 -11.21 8.20 -5.63
C TRP A 74 -10.29 8.41 -6.82
N TRP A 75 -8.98 8.42 -6.58
CA TRP A 75 -8.01 8.45 -7.66
C TRP A 75 -7.65 7.03 -8.06
N LYS A 76 -7.60 6.80 -9.36
CA LYS A 76 -7.38 5.49 -9.97
C LYS A 76 -6.28 5.60 -11.03
N CYS A 77 -5.69 4.45 -11.34
CA CYS A 77 -4.75 4.33 -12.44
C CYS A 77 -5.39 3.43 -13.49
N ASP A 78 -5.48 3.91 -14.73
CA ASP A 78 -5.96 3.15 -15.89
C ASP A 78 -5.14 1.87 -16.12
N LEU A 79 -3.82 1.90 -15.95
CA LEU A 79 -2.94 0.74 -16.10
C LEU A 79 -3.06 -0.28 -14.95
N ALA A 80 -3.58 0.14 -13.79
CA ALA A 80 -3.90 -0.76 -12.68
C ALA A 80 -5.31 -1.36 -12.80
N SER A 81 -6.13 -0.83 -13.72
CA SER A 81 -7.49 -1.30 -13.94
C SER A 81 -7.46 -2.60 -14.75
N THR A 82 -8.21 -3.62 -14.33
CA THR A 82 -8.21 -4.92 -15.00
C THR A 82 -9.63 -5.45 -15.16
N ARG A 83 -9.98 -5.91 -16.37
CA ARG A 83 -11.20 -6.68 -16.71
C ARG A 83 -12.46 -6.26 -15.94
N GLY A 84 -12.85 -4.99 -16.06
CA GLY A 84 -14.08 -4.46 -15.43
C GLY A 84 -13.93 -3.98 -13.98
N THR A 85 -12.71 -3.96 -13.45
CA THR A 85 -12.39 -3.34 -12.15
C THR A 85 -11.52 -2.11 -12.35
N ASP A 86 -11.77 -1.06 -11.58
CA ASP A 86 -11.00 0.20 -11.63
C ASP A 86 -9.62 0.12 -10.96
N GLY A 87 -9.21 -1.08 -10.56
CA GLY A 87 -8.02 -1.29 -9.74
C GLY A 87 -8.13 -0.68 -8.32
N PRO A 88 -7.06 -0.79 -7.53
CA PRO A 88 -7.02 -0.21 -6.18
C PRO A 88 -6.96 1.32 -6.22
N ASP A 89 -7.40 1.96 -5.14
CA ASP A 89 -7.27 3.41 -4.99
C ASP A 89 -5.80 3.83 -4.91
N VAL A 90 -5.48 4.86 -5.68
CA VAL A 90 -4.18 5.51 -5.76
C VAL A 90 -4.20 6.79 -4.91
N VAL A 91 -3.05 7.17 -4.37
CA VAL A 91 -2.87 8.46 -3.70
C VAL A 91 -1.92 9.30 -4.54
N LYS A 92 -2.28 10.55 -4.85
CA LYS A 92 -1.48 11.46 -5.69
C LYS A 92 -0.01 11.56 -5.26
N ARG A 93 0.24 11.66 -3.95
CA ARG A 93 1.59 11.79 -3.38
C ARG A 93 2.44 10.51 -3.43
N TRP A 94 1.91 9.38 -3.92
CA TRP A 94 2.74 8.18 -4.05
C TRP A 94 3.79 8.38 -5.14
N PRO A 95 5.02 7.89 -4.94
CA PRO A 95 6.05 7.98 -5.96
C PRO A 95 5.60 7.31 -7.27
N ALA A 96 6.01 7.87 -8.39
CA ALA A 96 5.71 7.34 -9.71
C ALA A 96 6.36 5.96 -9.91
N CYS A 97 5.68 5.10 -10.67
CA CYS A 97 6.21 3.80 -11.07
C CYS A 97 6.85 3.86 -12.46
N LYS A 98 7.54 2.79 -12.89
CA LYS A 98 8.22 2.74 -14.20
C LYS A 98 7.30 2.96 -15.42
N LEU A 99 5.98 2.86 -15.25
CA LEU A 99 4.97 3.12 -16.29
C LEU A 99 4.51 4.59 -16.31
N PHE A 100 5.24 5.48 -15.64
CA PHE A 100 4.94 6.89 -15.59
C PHE A 100 4.97 7.53 -16.97
N THR A 101 3.92 8.29 -17.27
CA THR A 101 3.84 9.19 -18.41
C THR A 101 3.47 10.55 -17.83
N PRO A 102 4.27 11.62 -18.04
CA PRO A 102 3.93 12.94 -17.53
C PRO A 102 2.62 13.43 -18.13
N LYS A 103 1.83 14.18 -17.35
CA LYS A 103 0.72 14.95 -17.90
C LYS A 103 1.29 16.00 -18.85
N GLU A 104 0.61 16.20 -19.99
CA GLU A 104 0.86 17.37 -20.80
C GLU A 104 0.47 18.60 -19.97
N ASP A 105 1.40 19.55 -19.82
CA ASP A 105 1.09 20.84 -19.23
C ASP A 105 0.01 21.50 -20.11
N ALA A 106 -1.19 21.66 -19.56
CA ALA A 106 -2.31 22.32 -20.22
C ALA A 106 -2.16 23.84 -20.21
#